data_AF-R6T033-F1
#
_entry.id   AF-R6T033-F1
#
_cell.length_a   1.000
_cell.length_b   1.000
_cell.length_c   1.000
_cell.angle_alpha   90.00
_cell.angle_beta   90.00
_cell.angle_gamma   90.00
#
_symmetry.space_group_name_H-M   'P 1'
#
loop_
_entity.id
_entity.type
_entity.pdbx_description
1 polymer ?
#
loop_
_entity_poly.entity_id
_entity_poly.type
_entity_poly.pdbx_seq_one_letter_code
_entity_poly.pdbx_strand_id
1 'polypeptide(L)'
;MSIDGLSHVYALTDDARVLQLLTEMTARFRTMDKAGMRLQTHCTLTAARGMLRLYEKTGDAQFLHDAKDIFTLYTRGGGMSRTYQNLNWWGRPDTWTEPCAIVDSLMLAGELFRLTGSDTYRRFAARIFANGFASAQRENGGAGTDSIVLPGQPYLYLKMEEAFFCCTMRLAEGLRYAWDHAEMIVPETTGKLKRDAEGRYHDGDLLYAEIQEAGNADVASYLPEAVTVDGHRLVPLVKYYRLPMAIARELRQRVLFD
;
A
#
# COMPACT_ATOMS: atom_id res chain seq x y z
N MET A 1 -15.57 -3.90 -3.88
CA MET A 1 -16.33 -4.90 -3.09
C MET A 1 -17.67 -4.32 -2.68
N SER A 2 -18.78 -5.09 -2.76
CA SER A 2 -20.15 -4.58 -2.50
C SER A 2 -20.39 -4.04 -1.08
N ILE A 3 -19.65 -4.53 -0.07
CA ILE A 3 -19.73 -4.02 1.32
C ILE A 3 -19.43 -2.51 1.37
N ASP A 4 -18.41 -2.04 0.65
CA ASP A 4 -18.05 -0.62 0.64
C ASP A 4 -19.14 0.24 -0.01
N GLY A 5 -19.61 -0.14 -1.20
CA GLY A 5 -20.68 0.59 -1.90
C GLY A 5 -21.99 0.61 -1.12
N LEU A 6 -22.42 -0.52 -0.55
CA LEU A 6 -23.65 -0.58 0.25
C LEU A 6 -23.53 0.18 1.57
N SER A 7 -22.34 0.22 2.19
CA SER A 7 -22.14 1.05 3.39
C SER A 7 -22.25 2.55 3.09
N HIS A 8 -21.89 2.99 1.89
CA HIS A 8 -22.19 4.36 1.43
C HIS A 8 -23.69 4.59 1.30
N VAL A 9 -24.43 3.65 0.70
CA VAL A 9 -25.89 3.73 0.62
C VAL A 9 -26.50 3.86 2.01
N TYR A 10 -26.11 2.98 2.94
CA TYR A 10 -26.62 3.04 4.31
C TYR A 10 -26.29 4.36 5.02
N ALA A 11 -25.06 4.87 4.86
CA ALA A 11 -24.67 6.15 5.45
C ALA A 11 -25.56 7.32 5.02
N LEU A 12 -26.07 7.28 3.78
CA LEU A 12 -26.94 8.29 3.19
C LEU A 12 -28.43 8.10 3.49
N THR A 13 -28.90 6.85 3.59
CA THR A 13 -30.34 6.55 3.63
C THR A 13 -30.86 6.11 4.98
N ASP A 14 -29.99 5.65 5.88
CA ASP A 14 -30.37 5.02 7.14
C ASP A 14 -31.35 3.83 6.97
N ASP A 15 -31.40 3.22 5.78
CA ASP A 15 -32.30 2.11 5.49
C ASP A 15 -31.87 0.85 6.27
N ALA A 16 -32.68 0.48 7.26
CA ALA A 16 -32.44 -0.67 8.13
C ALA A 16 -32.28 -1.99 7.35
N ARG A 17 -32.87 -2.12 6.16
CA ARG A 17 -32.71 -3.32 5.30
C ARG A 17 -31.30 -3.41 4.74
N VAL A 18 -30.69 -2.26 4.40
CA VAL A 18 -29.30 -2.20 3.94
C VAL A 18 -28.35 -2.55 5.08
N LEU A 19 -28.61 -2.03 6.29
CA LEU A 19 -27.82 -2.41 7.46
C LEU A 19 -27.92 -3.91 7.75
N GLN A 20 -29.13 -4.48 7.73
CA GLN A 20 -29.32 -5.92 7.94
C GLN A 20 -28.52 -6.76 6.94
N LEU A 21 -28.55 -6.38 5.66
CA LEU A 21 -27.77 -7.05 4.62
C LEU A 21 -26.26 -6.91 4.88
N LEU A 22 -25.79 -5.69 5.19
CA LEU A 22 -24.39 -5.43 5.47
C LEU A 22 -23.88 -6.24 6.65
N THR A 23 -24.66 -6.35 7.73
CA THR A 23 -24.32 -7.17 8.90
C THR A 23 -24.17 -8.64 8.54
N GLU A 24 -25.05 -9.22 7.72
CA GLU A 24 -24.89 -10.61 7.25
C GLU A 24 -23.66 -10.76 6.34
N MET A 25 -23.44 -9.81 5.43
CA MET A 25 -22.29 -9.84 4.52
C MET A 25 -20.95 -9.76 5.26
N THR A 26 -20.81 -8.84 6.21
CA THR A 26 -19.60 -8.74 7.04
C THR A 26 -19.45 -9.98 7.92
N ALA A 27 -20.56 -10.51 8.45
CA ALA A 27 -20.57 -11.71 9.26
C ALA A 27 -20.09 -12.96 8.51
N ARG A 28 -20.37 -13.06 7.21
CA ARG A 28 -19.82 -14.12 6.34
C ARG A 28 -18.39 -13.83 5.91
N PHE A 29 -18.10 -12.56 5.60
CA PHE A 29 -16.77 -12.19 5.16
C PHE A 29 -15.71 -12.46 6.23
N ARG A 30 -16.01 -12.19 7.52
CA ARG A 30 -15.10 -12.47 8.64
C ARG A 30 -14.71 -13.94 8.75
N THR A 31 -15.61 -14.89 8.44
CA THR A 31 -15.34 -16.33 8.59
C THR A 31 -14.46 -16.92 7.47
N MET A 32 -14.22 -16.16 6.40
CA MET A 32 -13.39 -16.63 5.29
C MET A 32 -11.90 -16.65 5.67
N ASP A 33 -11.20 -17.75 5.37
CA ASP A 33 -9.74 -17.79 5.41
C ASP A 33 -9.18 -17.04 4.19
N LYS A 34 -9.04 -15.72 4.32
CA LYS A 34 -8.66 -14.85 3.19
C LYS A 34 -7.29 -15.22 2.61
N ALA A 35 -6.37 -15.67 3.45
CA ALA A 35 -5.02 -16.05 3.04
C ALA A 35 -5.01 -17.43 2.38
N GLY A 36 -5.61 -18.45 3.02
CA GLY A 36 -5.70 -19.80 2.45
C GLY A 36 -6.53 -19.87 1.16
N MET A 37 -7.59 -19.04 1.07
CA MET A 37 -8.40 -18.89 -0.15
C MET A 37 -7.77 -17.98 -1.21
N ARG A 38 -6.61 -17.36 -0.92
CA ARG A 38 -5.90 -16.46 -1.84
C ARG A 38 -6.79 -15.34 -2.38
N LEU A 39 -7.55 -14.69 -1.50
CA LEU A 39 -8.43 -13.60 -1.90
C LEU A 39 -7.64 -12.41 -2.45
N GLN A 40 -8.30 -11.55 -3.22
CA GLN A 40 -7.66 -10.33 -3.72
C GLN A 40 -7.49 -9.32 -2.58
N THR A 41 -6.29 -8.74 -2.46
CA THR A 41 -5.98 -7.75 -1.42
C THR A 41 -6.80 -6.47 -1.58
N HIS A 42 -6.92 -5.93 -2.80
CA HIS A 42 -7.75 -4.75 -3.07
C HIS A 42 -9.19 -4.94 -2.59
N CYS A 43 -9.88 -6.00 -3.05
CA CYS A 43 -11.27 -6.25 -2.64
C CYS A 43 -11.44 -6.39 -1.13
N THR A 44 -10.47 -7.03 -0.47
CA THR A 44 -10.49 -7.26 0.99
C THR A 44 -10.30 -5.96 1.77
N LEU A 45 -9.35 -5.11 1.35
CA LEU A 45 -9.10 -3.81 1.98
C LEU A 45 -10.26 -2.83 1.73
N THR A 46 -10.83 -2.82 0.52
CA THR A 46 -12.07 -2.07 0.23
C THR A 46 -13.20 -2.50 1.18
N ALA A 47 -13.36 -3.80 1.47
CA ALA A 47 -14.38 -4.28 2.41
C ALA A 47 -14.19 -3.71 3.82
N ALA A 48 -12.94 -3.67 4.32
CA ALA A 48 -12.60 -3.11 5.62
C ALA A 48 -12.88 -1.59 5.70
N ARG A 49 -12.68 -0.85 4.61
CA ARG A 49 -13.12 0.56 4.54
C ARG A 49 -14.63 0.70 4.70
N GLY A 50 -15.39 -0.20 4.08
CA GLY A 50 -16.84 -0.30 4.30
C GLY A 50 -17.23 -0.56 5.75
N MET A 51 -16.49 -1.42 6.44
CA MET A 51 -16.69 -1.70 7.86
C MET A 51 -16.39 -0.48 8.74
N LEU A 52 -15.32 0.28 8.47
CA LEU A 52 -15.06 1.51 9.23
C LEU A 52 -16.20 2.53 9.11
N ARG A 53 -16.76 2.68 7.91
CA ARG A 53 -17.94 3.55 7.69
C ARG A 53 -19.15 3.06 8.48
N LEU A 54 -19.36 1.75 8.57
CA LEU A 54 -20.42 1.16 9.38
C LEU A 54 -20.20 1.39 10.88
N TYR A 55 -18.96 1.28 11.36
CA TYR A 55 -18.62 1.61 12.74
C TYR A 55 -18.97 3.06 13.07
N GLU A 56 -18.58 4.01 12.22
CA GLU A 56 -18.88 5.43 12.45
C GLU A 56 -20.38 5.73 12.46
N LYS A 57 -21.14 5.07 11.59
CA LYS A 57 -22.57 5.30 11.46
C LYS A 57 -23.38 4.65 12.58
N THR A 58 -22.95 3.50 13.08
CA THR A 58 -23.73 2.68 14.04
C THR A 58 -23.18 2.66 15.46
N GLY A 59 -21.89 2.95 15.64
CA GLY A 59 -21.17 2.76 16.90
C GLY A 59 -20.84 1.30 17.24
N ASP A 60 -21.19 0.33 16.38
CA ASP A 60 -20.95 -1.10 16.65
C ASP A 60 -19.45 -1.43 16.50
N ALA A 61 -18.81 -1.64 17.65
CA ALA A 61 -17.39 -1.92 17.77
C ALA A 61 -16.93 -3.17 16.99
N GLN A 62 -17.83 -4.10 16.65
CA GLN A 62 -17.48 -5.28 15.85
C GLN A 62 -16.95 -4.88 14.48
N PHE A 63 -17.51 -3.85 13.84
CA PHE A 63 -17.03 -3.42 12.53
C PHE A 63 -15.61 -2.84 12.58
N LEU A 64 -15.29 -2.07 13.63
CA LEU A 64 -13.94 -1.57 13.85
C LEU A 64 -12.96 -2.72 14.13
N HIS A 65 -13.39 -3.70 14.94
CA HIS A 65 -12.60 -4.90 15.23
C HIS A 65 -12.28 -5.66 13.94
N ASP A 66 -13.29 -5.95 13.11
CA ASP A 66 -13.11 -6.70 11.86
C ASP A 66 -12.20 -5.96 10.87
N ALA A 67 -12.29 -4.63 10.78
CA ALA A 67 -11.40 -3.83 9.95
C ALA A 67 -9.94 -3.87 10.45
N LYS A 68 -9.72 -3.83 11.77
CA LYS A 68 -8.39 -3.97 12.38
C LYS A 68 -7.79 -5.34 12.12
N ASP A 69 -8.60 -6.40 12.20
CA ASP A 69 -8.16 -7.76 11.91
C ASP A 69 -7.74 -7.92 10.44
N ILE A 70 -8.53 -7.37 9.51
CA ILE A 70 -8.19 -7.36 8.09
C ILE A 70 -6.88 -6.61 7.85
N PHE A 71 -6.70 -5.43 8.45
CA PHE A 71 -5.46 -4.68 8.30
C PHE A 71 -4.26 -5.41 8.93
N THR A 72 -4.45 -6.07 10.06
CA THR A 72 -3.43 -6.92 10.68
C THR A 72 -3.06 -8.10 9.80
N LEU A 73 -4.04 -8.77 9.19
CA LEU A 73 -3.82 -9.85 8.23
C LEU A 73 -3.08 -9.35 6.97
N TYR A 74 -3.41 -8.17 6.46
CA TYR A 74 -2.70 -7.57 5.34
C TYR A 74 -1.23 -7.29 5.70
N THR A 75 -0.99 -6.66 6.84
CA THR A 75 0.35 -6.21 7.23
C THR A 75 1.25 -7.34 7.74
N ARG A 76 0.70 -8.35 8.40
CA ARG A 76 1.45 -9.43 9.07
C ARG A 76 1.16 -10.84 8.53
N GLY A 77 0.06 -11.02 7.82
CA GLY A 77 -0.39 -12.30 7.28
C GLY A 77 -0.10 -12.49 5.79
N GLY A 78 0.90 -11.78 5.24
CA GLY A 78 1.38 -11.98 3.87
C GLY A 78 0.59 -11.27 2.78
N GLY A 79 -0.08 -10.15 3.10
CA GLY A 79 -0.72 -9.28 2.10
C GLY A 79 0.18 -8.14 1.62
N MET A 80 1.14 -7.71 2.44
CA MET A 80 2.06 -6.61 2.17
C MET A 80 3.47 -7.10 1.80
N SER A 81 4.09 -6.42 0.83
CA SER A 81 5.48 -6.67 0.43
C SER A 81 6.49 -5.95 1.34
N ARG A 82 7.78 -6.24 1.17
CA ARG A 82 8.85 -5.53 1.90
C ARG A 82 8.96 -4.04 1.55
N THR A 83 8.34 -3.60 0.44
CA THR A 83 8.29 -2.22 -0.05
C THR A 83 7.03 -1.45 0.38
N TYR A 84 6.24 -1.99 1.32
CA TYR A 84 4.94 -1.42 1.70
C TYR A 84 3.93 -1.35 0.54
N GLN A 85 4.10 -2.23 -0.46
CA GLN A 85 3.12 -2.48 -1.52
C GLN A 85 2.26 -3.69 -1.13
N ASN A 86 1.92 -4.56 -2.08
CA ASN A 86 1.07 -5.71 -1.80
C ASN A 86 1.41 -6.90 -2.69
N LEU A 87 0.91 -8.05 -2.29
CA LEU A 87 0.59 -9.11 -3.22
C LEU A 87 -0.81 -8.81 -3.76
N ASN A 88 -1.04 -8.87 -5.08
CA ASN A 88 -2.41 -8.67 -5.62
C ASN A 88 -3.40 -9.71 -5.02
N TRP A 89 -2.93 -10.94 -4.81
CA TRP A 89 -3.64 -11.97 -4.06
C TRP A 89 -2.74 -12.56 -2.99
N TRP A 90 -3.29 -12.86 -1.81
CA TRP A 90 -2.54 -13.61 -0.79
C TRP A 90 -1.99 -14.92 -1.37
N GLY A 91 -0.76 -15.27 -0.98
CA GLY A 91 -0.12 -16.52 -1.40
C GLY A 91 0.20 -16.62 -2.90
N ARG A 92 0.19 -15.50 -3.65
CA ARG A 92 0.58 -15.43 -5.07
C ARG A 92 1.79 -14.52 -5.31
N PRO A 93 2.98 -14.89 -4.80
CA PRO A 93 4.21 -14.11 -5.01
C PRO A 93 4.68 -14.13 -6.47
N ASP A 94 4.15 -15.04 -7.28
CA ASP A 94 4.43 -15.23 -8.71
C ASP A 94 3.75 -14.19 -9.62
N THR A 95 3.08 -13.18 -9.04
CA THR A 95 2.28 -12.18 -9.77
C THR A 95 2.91 -10.79 -9.76
N TRP A 96 2.13 -9.76 -9.40
CA TRP A 96 2.51 -8.36 -9.37
C TRP A 96 1.83 -7.63 -8.20
N THR A 97 2.32 -6.43 -7.88
CA THR A 97 1.67 -5.52 -6.94
C THR A 97 0.49 -4.82 -7.60
N GLU A 98 -0.65 -4.71 -6.94
CA GLU A 98 -1.82 -4.01 -7.48
C GLU A 98 -1.92 -2.58 -6.89
N PRO A 99 -1.83 -1.49 -7.69
CA PRO A 99 -1.96 -0.12 -7.21
C PRO A 99 -3.23 0.15 -6.40
N CYS A 100 -4.36 -0.45 -6.77
CA CYS A 100 -5.60 -0.30 -6.02
C CYS A 100 -5.47 -0.75 -4.56
N ALA A 101 -4.77 -1.85 -4.31
CA ALA A 101 -4.54 -2.36 -2.97
C ALA A 101 -3.55 -1.49 -2.17
N ILE A 102 -2.60 -0.81 -2.83
CA ILE A 102 -1.72 0.17 -2.19
C ILE A 102 -2.53 1.40 -1.73
N VAL A 103 -3.44 1.88 -2.59
CA VAL A 103 -4.32 3.00 -2.25
C VAL A 103 -5.25 2.63 -1.10
N ASP A 104 -5.92 1.47 -1.19
CA ASP A 104 -6.85 1.06 -0.13
C ASP A 104 -6.15 0.82 1.19
N SER A 105 -4.90 0.32 1.20
CA SER A 105 -4.14 0.17 2.44
C SER A 105 -3.73 1.51 3.05
N LEU A 106 -3.38 2.52 2.23
CA LEU A 106 -3.15 3.90 2.67
C LEU A 106 -4.41 4.47 3.34
N MET A 107 -5.54 4.42 2.64
CA MET A 107 -6.80 4.98 3.13
C MET A 107 -7.26 4.26 4.40
N LEU A 108 -7.18 2.92 4.42
CA LEU A 108 -7.56 2.14 5.60
C LEU A 108 -6.66 2.45 6.81
N ALA A 109 -5.35 2.59 6.61
CA ALA A 109 -4.43 2.97 7.67
C ALA A 109 -4.74 4.36 8.23
N GLY A 110 -4.98 5.36 7.36
CA GLY A 110 -5.34 6.71 7.78
C GLY A 110 -6.65 6.77 8.56
N GLU A 111 -7.69 6.06 8.10
CA GLU A 111 -8.97 6.00 8.83
C GLU A 111 -8.84 5.27 10.17
N LEU A 112 -8.05 4.18 10.23
CA LEU A 112 -7.75 3.52 11.50
C LEU A 112 -6.99 4.45 12.46
N PHE A 113 -6.06 5.27 11.98
CA PHE A 113 -5.42 6.29 12.80
C PHE A 113 -6.44 7.29 13.34
N ARG A 114 -7.26 7.89 12.46
CA ARG A 114 -8.28 8.87 12.86
C ARG A 114 -9.24 8.34 13.92
N LEU A 115 -9.67 7.08 13.79
CA LEU A 115 -10.63 6.46 14.71
C LEU A 115 -10.02 5.97 16.02
N THR A 116 -8.71 5.74 16.08
CA THR A 116 -8.07 5.09 17.24
C THR A 116 -6.99 5.92 17.92
N GLY A 117 -6.48 6.96 17.26
CA GLY A 117 -5.30 7.73 17.70
C GLY A 117 -3.99 6.94 17.71
N SER A 118 -3.97 5.69 17.20
CA SER A 118 -2.78 4.84 17.26
C SER A 118 -1.75 5.23 16.20
N ASP A 119 -0.63 5.79 16.64
CA ASP A 119 0.49 6.20 15.78
C ASP A 119 1.02 5.06 14.89
N THR A 120 0.82 3.80 15.28
CA THR A 120 1.17 2.66 14.43
C THR A 120 0.48 2.73 13.07
N TYR A 121 -0.79 3.11 13.02
CA TYR A 121 -1.52 3.25 11.76
C TYR A 121 -1.07 4.48 10.96
N ARG A 122 -0.77 5.60 11.63
CA ARG A 122 -0.18 6.79 10.98
C ARG A 122 1.14 6.44 10.29
N ARG A 123 2.04 5.74 11.00
CA ARG A 123 3.32 5.29 10.45
C ARG A 123 3.14 4.36 9.26
N PHE A 124 2.14 3.47 9.28
CA PHE A 124 1.82 2.68 8.10
C PHE A 124 1.35 3.57 6.94
N ALA A 125 0.45 4.53 7.18
CA ALA A 125 -0.02 5.45 6.15
C ALA A 125 1.15 6.22 5.52
N ALA A 126 2.03 6.82 6.33
CA ALA A 126 3.22 7.52 5.86
C ALA A 126 4.17 6.62 5.06
N ARG A 127 4.40 5.39 5.50
CA ARG A 127 5.28 4.42 4.80
C ARG A 127 4.66 3.88 3.51
N ILE A 128 3.35 3.62 3.48
CA ILE A 128 2.65 3.20 2.27
C ILE A 128 2.69 4.34 1.24
N PHE A 129 2.44 5.57 1.66
CA PHE A 129 2.50 6.72 0.76
C PHE A 129 3.92 7.00 0.28
N ALA A 130 4.92 7.00 1.16
CA ALA A 130 6.29 7.29 0.77
C ALA A 130 6.92 6.16 -0.06
N ASN A 131 6.67 4.90 0.29
CA ASN A 131 7.37 3.76 -0.29
C ASN A 131 6.50 2.94 -1.23
N GLY A 132 5.27 2.61 -0.81
CA GLY A 132 4.34 1.83 -1.62
C GLY A 132 3.95 2.54 -2.92
N PHE A 133 3.72 3.85 -2.88
CA PHE A 133 3.42 4.64 -4.08
C PHE A 133 4.67 4.95 -4.92
N ALA A 134 5.88 4.73 -4.41
CA ALA A 134 7.12 5.18 -5.06
C ALA A 134 7.18 4.75 -6.53
N SER A 135 6.86 3.49 -6.79
CA SER A 135 6.82 2.93 -8.13
C SER A 135 5.40 2.67 -8.61
N ALA A 136 4.33 3.13 -7.98
CA ALA A 136 2.97 2.84 -8.46
C ALA A 136 2.51 3.82 -9.57
N GLN A 137 2.85 5.10 -9.43
CA GLN A 137 2.53 6.15 -10.40
C GLN A 137 3.61 6.22 -11.49
N ARG A 138 3.18 6.37 -12.74
CA ARG A 138 4.01 6.54 -13.94
C ARG A 138 4.13 8.02 -14.32
N GLU A 139 5.08 8.34 -15.19
CA GLU A 139 5.30 9.73 -15.65
C GLU A 139 4.08 10.35 -16.35
N ASN A 140 3.25 9.53 -17.01
CA ASN A 140 2.01 9.98 -17.65
C ASN A 140 0.86 10.20 -16.66
N GLY A 141 1.10 10.06 -15.35
CA GLY A 141 0.11 10.16 -14.29
C GLY A 141 -0.71 8.88 -14.06
N GLY A 142 -0.61 7.90 -14.96
CA GLY A 142 -1.28 6.60 -14.83
C GLY A 142 -0.68 5.72 -13.74
N ALA A 143 -1.41 4.67 -13.38
CA ALA A 143 -0.92 3.63 -12.47
C ALA A 143 -0.36 2.45 -13.25
N GLY A 144 0.69 1.81 -12.74
CA GLY A 144 1.17 0.54 -13.25
C GLY A 144 1.54 -0.43 -12.14
N THR A 145 1.87 -1.67 -12.50
CA THR A 145 2.17 -2.74 -11.53
C THR A 145 3.66 -3.01 -11.46
N ASP A 146 4.11 -3.53 -10.33
CA ASP A 146 5.53 -3.81 -10.07
C ASP A 146 5.73 -5.26 -9.61
N SER A 147 6.99 -5.67 -9.52
CA SER A 147 7.38 -6.91 -8.87
C SER A 147 7.06 -6.89 -7.38
N ILE A 148 6.73 -8.06 -6.85
CA ILE A 148 6.46 -8.22 -5.41
C ILE A 148 7.79 -8.48 -4.70
N VAL A 149 8.24 -7.52 -3.89
CA VAL A 149 9.49 -7.65 -3.13
C VAL A 149 9.28 -8.51 -1.88
N LEU A 150 9.91 -9.68 -1.87
CA LEU A 150 9.81 -10.73 -0.85
C LEU A 150 11.12 -11.53 -0.74
N PRO A 151 11.31 -12.37 0.30
CA PRO A 151 12.40 -13.35 0.32
C PRO A 151 12.46 -14.16 -0.99
N GLY A 152 13.65 -14.22 -1.61
CA GLY A 152 13.88 -14.84 -2.93
C GLY A 152 13.66 -13.91 -4.13
N GLN A 153 13.04 -12.75 -3.96
CA GLN A 153 12.89 -11.70 -4.98
C GLN A 153 13.08 -10.31 -4.34
N PRO A 154 14.34 -9.86 -4.15
CA PRO A 154 14.64 -8.60 -3.47
C PRO A 154 14.53 -7.36 -4.37
N TYR A 155 14.22 -7.53 -5.66
CA TYR A 155 14.23 -6.44 -6.63
C TYR A 155 12.82 -5.88 -6.86
N LEU A 156 12.67 -4.58 -6.65
CA LEU A 156 11.55 -3.77 -7.12
C LEU A 156 11.79 -3.32 -8.56
N TYR A 157 10.85 -3.64 -9.45
CA TYR A 157 10.88 -3.25 -10.85
C TYR A 157 9.51 -3.27 -11.48
N LEU A 158 9.35 -2.49 -12.56
CA LEU A 158 8.10 -2.38 -13.31
C LEU A 158 7.72 -3.73 -13.94
N LYS A 159 6.48 -4.17 -13.75
CA LYS A 159 5.88 -5.35 -14.41
C LYS A 159 4.93 -4.94 -15.52
N MET A 160 4.07 -3.98 -15.26
CA MET A 160 3.15 -3.39 -16.23
C MET A 160 3.30 -1.88 -16.19
N GLU A 161 3.46 -1.30 -17.36
CA GLU A 161 3.56 0.14 -17.51
C GLU A 161 2.23 0.80 -17.14
N GLU A 162 1.15 0.38 -17.79
CA GLU A 162 -0.17 0.95 -17.55
C GLU A 162 -1.18 -0.14 -17.19
N ALA A 163 -1.71 -0.04 -15.97
CA ALA A 163 -2.80 -0.85 -15.46
C ALA A 163 -4.13 -0.16 -15.81
N PHE A 164 -4.53 -0.24 -17.09
CA PHE A 164 -5.68 0.44 -17.71
C PHE A 164 -7.07 0.08 -17.13
N PHE A 165 -7.12 -0.77 -16.11
CA PHE A 165 -8.33 -1.12 -15.37
C PHE A 165 -8.55 -0.13 -14.21
N CYS A 166 -9.10 -0.58 -13.08
CA CYS A 166 -9.45 0.28 -11.96
C CYS A 166 -8.27 1.06 -11.33
N CYS A 167 -7.02 0.67 -11.60
CA CYS A 167 -5.83 1.19 -10.93
C CYS A 167 -5.59 2.68 -11.15
N THR A 168 -5.74 3.21 -12.37
CA THR A 168 -5.52 4.64 -12.61
C THR A 168 -6.58 5.50 -11.91
N MET A 169 -7.85 5.10 -11.95
CA MET A 169 -8.92 5.80 -11.23
C MET A 169 -8.70 5.74 -9.70
N ARG A 170 -8.34 4.56 -9.18
CA ARG A 170 -8.09 4.39 -7.75
C ARG A 170 -6.86 5.17 -7.30
N LEU A 171 -5.81 5.25 -8.13
CA LEU A 171 -4.64 6.08 -7.84
C LEU A 171 -5.03 7.56 -7.67
N ALA A 172 -5.93 8.09 -8.51
CA ALA A 172 -6.42 9.45 -8.37
C ALA A 172 -7.14 9.67 -7.02
N GLU A 173 -7.96 8.71 -6.57
CA GLU A 173 -8.56 8.76 -5.22
C GLU A 173 -7.50 8.75 -4.11
N GLY A 174 -6.47 7.91 -4.25
CA GLY A 174 -5.37 7.83 -3.28
C GLY A 174 -4.55 9.11 -3.20
N LEU A 175 -4.24 9.73 -4.34
CA LEU A 175 -3.55 11.02 -4.40
C LEU A 175 -4.42 12.14 -3.81
N ARG A 176 -5.74 12.11 -4.02
CA ARG A 176 -6.65 13.06 -3.41
C ARG A 176 -6.73 12.87 -1.89
N TYR A 177 -6.86 11.63 -1.43
CA TYR A 177 -6.82 11.30 -0.01
C TYR A 177 -5.52 11.81 0.63
N ALA A 178 -4.40 11.59 -0.05
CA ALA A 178 -3.10 12.04 0.40
C ALA A 178 -3.01 13.58 0.53
N TRP A 179 -3.57 14.29 -0.44
CA TRP A 179 -3.66 15.76 -0.40
C TRP A 179 -4.49 16.25 0.77
N ASP A 180 -5.69 15.69 0.96
CA ASP A 180 -6.62 16.10 2.02
C ASP A 180 -6.08 15.79 3.44
N HIS A 181 -5.09 14.89 3.54
CA HIS A 181 -4.51 14.44 4.80
C HIS A 181 -2.98 14.62 4.88
N ALA A 182 -2.42 15.59 4.17
CA ALA A 182 -0.98 15.76 4.03
C ALA A 182 -0.24 15.75 5.38
N GLU A 183 -0.74 16.49 6.38
CA GLU A 183 -0.12 16.56 7.71
C GLU A 183 0.01 15.19 8.41
N MET A 184 -0.91 14.26 8.16
CA MET A 184 -0.88 12.91 8.74
C MET A 184 0.16 12.02 8.07
N ILE A 185 0.32 12.15 6.75
CA ILE A 185 1.03 11.16 5.93
C ILE A 185 2.40 11.61 5.45
N VAL A 186 2.79 12.85 5.75
CA VAL A 186 4.15 13.34 5.48
C VAL A 186 5.14 12.37 6.15
N PRO A 187 6.05 11.75 5.38
CA PRO A 187 7.02 10.85 5.96
C PRO A 187 7.98 11.60 6.87
N GLU A 188 8.21 11.04 8.05
CA GLU A 188 9.18 11.58 8.98
C GLU A 188 10.56 10.97 8.71
N THR A 189 11.60 11.80 8.75
CA THR A 189 13.00 11.37 8.63
C THR A 189 13.75 11.70 9.90
N THR A 190 14.69 10.84 10.28
CA THR A 190 15.56 11.04 11.45
C THR A 190 16.93 11.58 11.07
N GLY A 191 17.25 11.67 9.77
CA GLY A 191 18.58 11.99 9.24
C GLY A 191 19.59 10.88 9.49
N LYS A 192 19.15 9.68 9.89
CA LYS A 192 20.01 8.55 10.24
C LYS A 192 19.42 7.26 9.70
N LEU A 193 20.19 6.62 8.83
CA LEU A 193 19.81 5.33 8.25
C LEU A 193 20.00 4.22 9.29
N LYS A 194 18.96 3.41 9.53
CA LYS A 194 18.94 2.31 10.50
C LYS A 194 18.29 1.07 9.90
N ARG A 195 18.72 -0.11 10.34
CA ARG A 195 18.04 -1.37 10.02
C ARG A 195 16.80 -1.55 10.90
N ASP A 196 15.70 -1.97 10.30
CA ASP A 196 14.53 -2.45 11.04
C ASP A 196 14.70 -3.92 11.47
N ALA A 197 13.67 -4.49 12.11
CA ALA A 197 13.69 -5.88 12.57
C ALA A 197 13.72 -6.92 11.44
N GLU A 198 13.50 -6.51 10.19
CA GLU A 198 13.58 -7.35 8.99
C GLU A 198 14.89 -7.11 8.22
N GLY A 199 15.82 -6.32 8.77
CA GLY A 199 17.10 -5.99 8.12
C GLY A 199 17.01 -4.90 7.06
N ARG A 200 15.84 -4.26 6.86
CA ARG A 200 15.65 -3.18 5.87
C ARG A 200 16.21 -1.86 6.35
N TYR A 201 16.87 -1.12 5.46
CA TYR A 201 17.39 0.21 5.78
C TYR A 201 16.31 1.29 5.65
N HIS A 202 16.12 2.03 6.73
CA HIS A 202 15.14 3.08 6.87
C HIS A 202 15.74 4.36 7.44
N ASP A 203 15.35 5.52 6.91
CA ASP A 203 15.47 6.79 7.62
C ASP A 203 14.05 7.26 8.00
N GLY A 204 13.68 7.02 9.26
CA GLY A 204 12.31 7.18 9.73
C GLY A 204 11.31 6.32 8.94
N ASP A 205 10.52 6.96 8.07
CA ASP A 205 9.53 6.31 7.22
C ASP A 205 10.01 6.02 5.79
N LEU A 206 11.16 6.55 5.37
CA LEU A 206 11.70 6.30 4.04
C LEU A 206 12.45 4.97 4.00
N LEU A 207 12.10 4.10 3.05
CA LEU A 207 12.81 2.86 2.75
C LEU A 207 13.89 3.10 1.69
N TYR A 208 15.04 2.46 1.87
CA TYR A 208 16.20 2.61 1.01
C TYR A 208 16.51 1.30 0.25
N ALA A 209 17.11 1.45 -0.92
CA ALA A 209 17.51 0.35 -1.80
C ALA A 209 18.83 0.64 -2.51
N GLU A 210 19.51 -0.40 -2.95
CA GLU A 210 20.61 -0.28 -3.91
C GLU A 210 20.01 -0.13 -5.32
N ILE A 211 20.61 0.72 -6.14
CA ILE A 211 20.26 0.82 -7.55
C ILE A 211 21.15 -0.11 -8.34
N GLN A 212 20.51 -1.05 -9.04
CA GLN A 212 21.19 -1.80 -10.07
C GLN A 212 20.92 -1.10 -11.41
N GLU A 213 21.97 -0.49 -11.95
CA GLU A 213 21.95 0.12 -13.27
C GLU A 213 21.75 -0.97 -14.33
N ALA A 214 20.80 -0.74 -15.24
CA ALA A 214 20.65 -1.50 -16.46
C ALA A 214 20.63 -0.49 -17.61
N GLY A 215 21.49 -0.69 -18.61
CA GLY A 215 21.51 0.10 -19.85
C GLY A 215 22.43 1.32 -19.87
N ASN A 216 22.42 2.03 -21.00
CA ASN A 216 23.23 3.21 -21.31
C ASN A 216 22.54 4.54 -20.92
N ALA A 217 21.37 4.49 -20.29
CA ALA A 217 20.63 5.70 -19.90
C ALA A 217 21.27 6.33 -18.66
N ASP A 218 21.34 7.67 -18.61
CA ASP A 218 21.82 8.42 -17.45
C ASP A 218 20.80 8.37 -16.30
N VAL A 219 20.71 7.23 -15.63
CA VAL A 219 19.89 7.01 -14.44
C VAL A 219 20.34 7.91 -13.30
N ALA A 220 21.65 8.16 -13.20
CA ALA A 220 22.27 8.91 -12.10
C ALA A 220 21.68 10.32 -11.94
N SER A 221 21.33 10.99 -13.04
CA SER A 221 20.67 12.31 -13.02
C SER A 221 19.29 12.34 -12.34
N TYR A 222 18.63 11.19 -12.18
CA TYR A 222 17.31 11.07 -11.57
C TYR A 222 17.34 10.45 -10.17
N LEU A 223 18.49 9.96 -9.71
CA LEU A 223 18.60 9.32 -8.41
C LEU A 223 18.62 10.37 -7.29
N PRO A 224 17.92 10.11 -6.17
CA PRO A 224 18.12 10.90 -4.97
C PRO A 224 19.57 10.79 -4.45
N GLU A 225 19.92 11.64 -3.49
CA GLU A 225 21.22 11.57 -2.83
C GLU A 225 21.45 10.19 -2.21
N ALA A 226 22.63 9.63 -2.49
CA ALA A 226 23.03 8.32 -2.00
C ALA A 226 23.74 8.42 -0.65
N VAL A 227 23.44 7.48 0.23
CA VAL A 227 24.07 7.31 1.53
C VAL A 227 24.87 6.01 1.52
N THR A 228 26.12 6.06 1.99
CA THR A 228 26.94 4.86 2.17
C THR A 228 26.89 4.40 3.62
N VAL A 229 26.46 3.16 3.84
CA VAL A 229 26.39 2.53 5.17
C VAL A 229 26.65 1.04 5.05
N ASP A 230 27.41 0.46 5.99
CA ASP A 230 27.66 -0.99 6.06
C ASP A 230 28.17 -1.61 4.73
N GLY A 231 28.91 -0.84 3.93
CA GLY A 231 29.42 -1.27 2.62
C GLY A 231 28.42 -1.16 1.46
N HIS A 232 27.19 -0.73 1.72
CA HIS A 232 26.15 -0.52 0.72
C HIS A 232 26.05 0.95 0.31
N ARG A 233 25.74 1.20 -0.97
CA ARG A 233 25.37 2.51 -1.48
C ARG A 233 23.86 2.53 -1.73
N LEU A 234 23.15 3.29 -0.90
CA LEU A 234 21.71 3.23 -0.80
C LEU A 234 21.07 4.58 -1.13
N VAL A 235 19.93 4.55 -1.82
CA VAL A 235 19.07 5.73 -2.05
C VAL A 235 17.66 5.43 -1.55
N PRO A 236 16.87 6.43 -1.15
CA PRO A 236 15.42 6.26 -0.98
C PRO A 236 14.80 5.66 -2.23
N LEU A 237 13.75 4.83 -2.08
CA LEU A 237 13.05 4.26 -3.23
C LEU A 237 12.69 5.33 -4.26
N VAL A 238 13.17 5.12 -5.48
CA VAL A 238 13.05 6.04 -6.62
C VAL A 238 11.59 6.15 -7.03
N LYS A 239 11.17 7.39 -7.30
CA LYS A 239 9.79 7.71 -7.66
C LYS A 239 9.59 7.60 -9.17
N TYR A 240 8.84 6.61 -9.64
CA TYR A 240 8.72 6.33 -11.09
C TYR A 240 7.99 7.43 -11.86
N TYR A 241 7.14 8.22 -11.21
CA TYR A 241 6.51 9.38 -11.83
C TYR A 241 7.51 10.51 -12.16
N ARG A 242 8.73 10.46 -11.63
CA ARG A 242 9.82 11.40 -11.92
C ARG A 242 10.79 10.88 -12.98
N LEU A 243 10.57 9.68 -13.50
CA LEU A 243 11.47 9.02 -14.45
C LEU A 243 10.84 8.98 -15.83
N PRO A 244 11.62 9.27 -16.89
CA PRO A 244 11.31 8.82 -18.24
C PRO A 244 10.97 7.33 -18.24
N MET A 245 9.90 6.92 -18.93
CA MET A 245 9.47 5.53 -18.92
C MET A 245 10.56 4.57 -19.43
N ALA A 246 11.36 5.02 -20.39
CA ALA A 246 12.52 4.26 -20.88
C ALA A 246 13.48 3.88 -19.74
N ILE A 247 13.72 4.79 -18.79
CA ILE A 247 14.55 4.56 -17.60
C ILE A 247 13.81 3.65 -16.60
N ALA A 248 12.52 3.92 -16.35
CA ALA A 248 11.73 3.14 -15.39
C ALA A 248 11.62 1.63 -15.75
N ARG A 249 11.62 1.30 -17.05
CA ARG A 249 11.58 -0.10 -17.54
C ARG A 249 12.87 -0.87 -17.23
N GLU A 250 14.01 -0.19 -17.27
CA GLU A 250 15.34 -0.80 -17.06
C GLU A 250 15.72 -0.80 -15.57
N LEU A 251 15.25 0.18 -14.80
CA LEU A 251 15.59 0.34 -13.39
C LEU A 251 15.24 -0.89 -12.54
N ARG A 252 16.19 -1.33 -11.72
CA ARG A 252 16.02 -2.35 -10.69
C ARG A 252 16.49 -1.78 -9.36
N GLN A 253 15.62 -1.83 -8.34
CA GLN A 253 15.95 -1.36 -6.99
C GLN A 253 16.00 -2.55 -6.04
N ARG A 254 17.18 -2.89 -5.54
CA ARG A 254 17.36 -4.02 -4.61
C ARG A 254 17.13 -3.56 -3.18
N VAL A 255 16.06 -4.06 -2.57
CA VAL A 255 15.81 -3.86 -1.14
C VAL A 255 16.59 -4.91 -0.36
N LEU A 256 17.33 -4.46 0.65
CA LEU A 256 18.07 -5.33 1.56
C LEU A 256 17.17 -5.74 2.73
N PHE A 257 17.23 -7.00 3.12
CA PHE A 257 16.54 -7.58 4.28
C PHE A 257 17.19 -8.94 4.62
N ASP A 258 17.00 -9.38 5.86
CA ASP A 258 17.53 -10.64 6.40
C ASP A 258 16.71 -11.88 5.99
#